data_AF-A0A7L2KLC0-F1
#
_entry.id   AF-A0A7L2KLC0-F1
#
_cell.length_a   1.000
_cell.length_b   1.000
_cell.length_c   1.000
_cell.angle_alpha   90.00
_cell.angle_beta   90.00
_cell.angle_gamma   90.00
#
_symmetry.space_group_name_H-M   'P 1'
#
loop_
_entity.id
_entity.type
_entity.pdbx_description
1 polymer ?
#
loop_
_entity_poly.entity_id
_entity_poly.type
_entity_poly.pdbx_seq_one_letter_code
_entity_poly.pdbx_strand_id
1 'polypeptide(L)'
;QNQQHPLVSRAADNSAMLLASDGDVEPRDSDGYVRDKVYLQSLISDTGQPHVLSGSVLSSAWPAGTVRCPICMDFYPQIVQSGRLILSTLCGHVFCSQCLPFALQSASFCPTCRTDLTPGQYHPIYI
;
A
#
# COMPACT_ATOMS: atom_id res chain seq x y z
N GLN A 1 -25.22 45.06 44.81
CA GLN A 1 -24.62 44.29 45.91
C GLN A 1 -23.59 43.35 45.31
N ASN A 2 -22.37 43.33 45.90
CA ASN A 2 -21.34 42.28 45.83
C ASN A 2 -20.63 42.07 44.47
N GLN A 3 -19.53 42.76 44.14
CA GLN A 3 -18.11 42.53 44.53
C GLN A 3 -17.59 41.10 44.30
N GLN A 4 -16.56 40.97 43.44
CA GLN A 4 -15.24 40.39 43.79
C GLN A 4 -14.24 40.52 42.62
N HIS A 5 -13.13 41.21 42.89
CA HIS A 5 -11.85 41.32 42.17
C HIS A 5 -10.98 40.07 42.49
N PRO A 6 -9.79 39.75 41.89
CA PRO A 6 -8.67 40.71 41.73
C PRO A 6 -7.67 40.54 40.56
N LEU A 7 -7.07 41.68 40.22
CA LEU A 7 -5.66 41.99 39.85
C LEU A 7 -4.71 40.85 39.42
N VAL A 8 -4.13 41.01 38.22
CA VAL A 8 -2.67 40.91 38.03
C VAL A 8 -2.22 42.03 37.10
N SER A 9 -1.59 43.06 37.67
CA SER A 9 -0.76 44.00 36.94
C SER A 9 0.54 43.30 36.56
N ARG A 10 1.00 43.42 35.31
CA ARG A 10 2.45 43.40 35.01
C ARG A 10 2.74 44.20 33.75
N ALA A 11 3.47 45.28 33.97
CA ALA A 11 4.19 46.03 32.98
C ALA A 11 5.34 45.20 32.41
N ALA A 12 5.59 45.37 31.11
CA ALA A 12 6.91 45.47 30.48
C ALA A 12 6.67 45.65 28.98
N ASP A 13 6.49 46.91 28.61
CA ASP A 13 7.23 47.52 27.50
C ASP A 13 8.48 46.73 27.08
N ASN A 14 8.42 46.14 25.89
CA ASN A 14 9.58 45.69 25.13
C ASN A 14 9.37 45.94 23.63
N SER A 15 9.27 47.22 23.28
CA SER A 15 9.57 47.67 21.93
C SER A 15 11.07 47.48 21.68
N ALA A 16 11.49 46.54 20.82
CA ALA A 16 12.70 46.66 20.01
C ALA A 16 12.89 45.53 18.99
N MET A 17 13.09 45.96 17.74
CA MET A 17 14.05 45.45 16.76
C MET A 17 13.77 44.12 16.05
N LEU A 18 13.33 44.31 14.80
CA LEU A 18 13.65 43.49 13.64
C LEU A 18 15.12 43.03 13.64
N LEU A 19 15.33 41.73 13.47
CA LEU A 19 16.46 41.20 12.70
C LEU A 19 15.92 40.08 11.81
N ALA A 20 15.87 40.36 10.51
CA ALA A 20 15.85 39.33 9.51
C ALA A 20 17.13 38.50 9.69
N SER A 21 16.97 37.19 9.81
CA SER A 21 18.06 36.24 9.56
C SER A 21 17.61 35.40 8.39
N ASP A 22 18.12 35.85 7.25
CA ASP A 22 18.33 35.08 6.03
C ASP A 22 18.95 33.74 6.39
N GLY A 23 18.25 32.67 6.06
CA GLY A 23 18.67 31.30 6.31
C GLY A 23 18.28 30.50 5.09
N ASP A 24 19.13 30.56 4.07
CA ASP A 24 19.10 29.71 2.90
C ASP A 24 19.17 28.24 3.34
N VAL A 25 18.01 27.61 3.48
CA VAL A 25 17.90 26.16 3.54
C VAL A 25 17.97 25.68 2.09
N GLU A 26 19.20 25.40 1.69
CA GLU A 26 19.57 24.72 0.46
C GLU A 26 18.64 23.52 0.19
N PRO A 27 18.08 23.42 -1.04
CA PRO A 27 17.37 22.24 -1.47
C PRO A 27 18.38 21.09 -1.56
N ARG A 28 18.20 20.07 -0.72
CA ARG A 28 18.92 18.80 -0.87
C ARG A 28 18.46 18.15 -2.16
N ASP A 29 19.19 18.42 -3.23
CA ASP A 29 19.18 17.64 -4.46
C ASP A 29 19.42 16.18 -4.08
N SER A 30 18.33 15.40 -4.04
CA SER A 30 18.41 13.96 -3.87
C SER A 30 18.19 13.38 -5.25
N ASP A 31 19.31 13.33 -5.95
CA ASP A 31 19.49 12.68 -7.24
C ASP A 31 18.65 11.42 -7.35
N GLY A 32 17.83 11.40 -8.39
CA GLY A 32 17.06 10.25 -8.79
C GLY A 32 17.99 9.06 -9.03
N TYR A 33 17.91 8.07 -8.15
CA TYR A 33 18.27 6.71 -8.51
C TYR A 33 16.99 5.91 -8.72
N VAL A 34 16.49 6.00 -9.95
CA VAL A 34 15.62 5.01 -10.57
C VAL A 34 16.40 3.70 -10.58
N ARG A 35 16.27 2.91 -9.52
CA ARG A 35 16.88 1.57 -9.46
C ARG A 35 16.08 0.62 -10.33
N ASP A 36 16.48 0.62 -11.60
CA ASP A 36 16.58 -0.52 -12.49
C ASP A 36 15.33 -1.35 -12.72
N LYS A 37 14.60 -0.91 -13.76
CA LYS A 37 13.84 -1.76 -14.68
C LYS A 37 14.71 -2.80 -15.44
N VAL A 38 15.85 -3.23 -14.90
CA VAL A 38 16.86 -4.07 -15.57
C VAL A 38 17.18 -5.34 -14.76
N TYR A 39 16.16 -5.99 -14.18
CA TYR A 39 16.33 -7.35 -13.64
C TYR A 39 15.53 -8.42 -14.41
N LEU A 40 14.95 -8.10 -15.58
CA LEU A 40 14.15 -9.09 -16.31
C LEU A 40 14.33 -9.07 -17.84
N GLN A 41 15.49 -8.65 -18.34
CA GLN A 41 15.75 -8.67 -19.79
C GLN A 41 16.89 -9.60 -20.24
N SER A 42 17.49 -10.42 -19.36
CA SER A 42 18.78 -11.05 -19.68
C SER A 42 18.86 -12.58 -19.69
N LEU A 43 17.76 -13.35 -19.75
CA LEU A 43 17.85 -14.83 -19.82
C LEU A 43 17.03 -15.51 -20.93
N ILE A 44 16.82 -14.86 -22.08
CA ILE A 44 16.35 -15.56 -23.29
C ILE A 44 17.47 -15.58 -24.32
N SER A 45 18.27 -16.63 -24.26
CA SER A 45 19.16 -17.03 -25.34
C SER A 45 18.65 -18.37 -25.89
N ASP A 46 18.10 -18.32 -27.10
CA ASP A 46 18.32 -19.27 -28.20
C ASP A 46 18.19 -20.78 -27.87
N THR A 47 17.08 -21.48 -28.16
CA THR A 47 16.72 -21.99 -29.50
C THR A 47 15.40 -22.78 -29.42
N GLY A 48 14.56 -22.71 -30.47
CA GLY A 48 13.59 -23.76 -30.82
C GLY A 48 12.10 -23.49 -30.52
N GLN A 49 11.32 -23.23 -31.57
CA GLN A 49 9.86 -23.08 -31.59
C GLN A 49 9.08 -24.24 -30.94
N PRO A 50 7.82 -23.98 -30.53
CA PRO A 50 6.73 -24.48 -31.38
C PRO A 50 5.70 -23.40 -31.77
N HIS A 51 5.05 -23.71 -32.88
CA HIS A 51 4.22 -22.86 -33.74
C HIS A 51 2.81 -22.64 -33.16
N VAL A 52 2.41 -21.36 -33.09
CA VAL A 52 1.09 -20.73 -33.28
C VAL A 52 -0.20 -21.40 -32.78
N LEU A 53 -0.91 -20.70 -31.87
CA LEU A 53 -2.28 -20.24 -32.13
C LEU A 53 -2.42 -18.79 -31.61
N SER A 54 -2.79 -17.93 -32.54
CA SER A 54 -2.96 -16.49 -32.40
C SER A 54 -4.10 -16.14 -31.44
N GLY A 55 -3.74 -15.47 -30.35
CA GLY A 55 -4.64 -14.75 -29.45
C GLY A 55 -3.79 -13.79 -28.65
N SER A 56 -3.68 -12.54 -29.11
CA SER A 56 -2.84 -11.50 -28.53
C SER A 56 -3.17 -11.24 -27.05
N VAL A 57 -2.43 -11.86 -26.14
CA VAL A 57 -2.38 -11.49 -24.71
C VAL A 57 -0.94 -11.38 -24.21
N LEU A 58 -0.03 -10.85 -25.02
CA LEU A 58 1.31 -10.51 -24.55
C LEU A 58 1.33 -9.10 -23.95
N SER A 59 0.75 -8.91 -22.76
CA SER A 59 0.85 -7.61 -22.07
C SER A 59 0.80 -7.64 -20.54
N SER A 60 0.72 -8.80 -19.89
CA SER A 60 0.70 -8.86 -18.41
C SER A 60 0.98 -10.26 -17.87
N ALA A 61 1.99 -10.95 -18.42
CA ALA A 61 2.51 -12.14 -17.75
C ALA A 61 3.27 -11.70 -16.49
N TRP A 62 2.53 -11.48 -15.40
CA TRP A 62 3.10 -11.29 -14.08
C TRP A 62 3.95 -12.52 -13.74
N PRO A 63 5.11 -12.36 -13.06
CA PRO A 63 5.91 -13.49 -12.64
C PRO A 63 5.00 -14.52 -11.96
N ALA A 64 4.99 -15.75 -12.48
CA ALA A 64 4.26 -16.84 -11.85
C ALA A 64 4.75 -16.94 -10.40
N GLY A 65 3.84 -16.76 -9.44
CA GLY A 65 4.17 -16.78 -8.00
C GLY A 65 4.01 -15.45 -7.25
N THR A 66 3.69 -14.33 -7.91
CA THR A 66 3.42 -13.08 -7.17
C THR A 66 2.03 -13.10 -6.54
N VAL A 67 1.95 -12.98 -5.21
CA VAL A 67 0.67 -12.83 -4.49
C VAL A 67 0.05 -11.47 -4.79
N ARG A 68 -1.24 -11.48 -5.14
CA ARG A 68 -2.06 -10.29 -5.36
C ARG A 68 -3.45 -10.45 -4.77
N CYS A 69 -4.04 -9.36 -4.29
CA CYS A 69 -5.45 -9.36 -3.92
C CYS A 69 -6.31 -9.19 -5.18
N PRO A 70 -7.23 -10.12 -5.51
CA PRO A 70 -8.04 -10.03 -6.72
C PRO A 70 -9.11 -8.92 -6.66
N ILE A 71 -9.37 -8.34 -5.49
CA ILE A 71 -10.40 -7.30 -5.29
C ILE A 71 -9.82 -5.90 -5.53
N CYS A 72 -8.76 -5.51 -4.82
CA CYS A 72 -8.11 -4.20 -4.99
C CYS A 72 -6.98 -4.19 -6.02
N MET A 73 -6.59 -5.36 -6.54
CA MET A 73 -5.50 -5.55 -7.51
C MET A 73 -4.10 -5.17 -7.00
N ASP A 74 -3.94 -4.92 -5.70
CA ASP A 74 -2.63 -4.69 -5.08
C ASP A 74 -1.81 -5.98 -5.01
N PHE A 75 -0.50 -5.87 -5.22
CA PHE A 75 0.45 -6.97 -5.03
C PHE A 75 0.98 -6.98 -3.59
N TYR A 76 1.61 -8.10 -3.22
CA TYR A 76 2.17 -8.30 -1.89
C TYR A 76 2.95 -7.09 -1.34
N PRO A 77 3.89 -6.46 -2.09
CA PRO A 77 4.62 -5.30 -1.58
C PRO A 77 3.71 -4.12 -1.19
N GLN A 78 2.71 -3.80 -2.02
CA GLN A 78 1.77 -2.72 -1.75
C GLN A 78 0.85 -3.04 -0.57
N ILE A 79 0.45 -4.31 -0.43
CA ILE A 79 -0.38 -4.76 0.69
C ILE A 79 0.38 -4.59 2.02
N VAL A 80 1.60 -5.10 2.12
CA VAL A 80 2.37 -5.03 3.37
C VAL A 80 2.86 -3.62 3.69
N GLN A 81 3.24 -2.83 2.68
CA GLN A 81 3.70 -1.45 2.87
C GLN A 81 2.59 -0.52 3.37
N SER A 82 1.32 -0.86 3.09
CA SER A 82 0.15 -0.16 3.64
C SER A 82 -0.31 -0.70 5.00
N GLY A 83 0.45 -1.62 5.62
CA GLY A 83 0.12 -2.24 6.91
C GLY A 83 -1.02 -3.25 6.86
N ARG A 84 -1.46 -3.67 5.66
CA ARG A 84 -2.47 -4.71 5.49
C ARG A 84 -1.83 -6.09 5.50
N LEU A 85 -2.59 -7.10 5.90
CA LEU A 85 -2.15 -8.49 5.93
C LEU A 85 -2.66 -9.24 4.69
N ILE A 86 -1.98 -10.34 4.37
CA ILE A 86 -2.49 -11.33 3.43
C ILE A 86 -3.34 -12.33 4.22
N LEU A 87 -4.55 -12.59 3.75
CA LEU A 87 -5.48 -13.55 4.30
C LEU A 87 -5.62 -14.72 3.34
N SER A 88 -5.56 -15.94 3.88
CA SER A 88 -5.95 -17.16 3.17
C SER A 88 -7.28 -17.66 3.71
N THR A 89 -8.15 -18.09 2.80
CA THR A 89 -9.40 -18.78 3.13
C THR A 89 -9.15 -20.29 3.23
N LEU A 90 -9.99 -21.03 3.97
CA LEU A 90 -9.89 -22.50 4.03
C LEU A 90 -10.12 -23.18 2.67
N CYS A 91 -10.80 -22.50 1.73
CA CYS A 91 -10.94 -22.96 0.35
C CYS A 91 -9.72 -22.61 -0.54
N GLY A 92 -8.65 -22.03 0.03
CA GLY A 92 -7.35 -21.83 -0.63
C GLY A 92 -7.19 -20.52 -1.40
N HIS A 93 -8.19 -19.64 -1.40
CA HIS A 93 -8.11 -18.34 -2.07
C HIS A 93 -7.55 -17.26 -1.16
N VAL A 94 -6.77 -16.35 -1.74
CA VAL A 94 -5.98 -15.34 -1.03
C VAL A 94 -6.48 -13.92 -1.35
N PHE A 95 -6.55 -13.09 -0.31
CA PHE A 95 -7.02 -11.70 -0.37
C PHE A 95 -6.23 -10.83 0.61
N CYS A 96 -6.38 -9.50 0.57
CA CYS A 96 -5.86 -8.64 1.63
C CYS A 96 -6.86 -8.47 2.79
N SER A 97 -6.35 -8.08 3.96
CA SER A 97 -7.13 -7.92 5.20
C SER A 97 -8.20 -6.84 5.18
N GLN A 98 -8.18 -5.96 4.18
CA GLN A 98 -9.20 -4.94 4.00
C GLN A 98 -10.35 -5.43 3.11
N CYS A 99 -10.02 -6.14 2.02
CA CYS A 99 -11.00 -6.48 1.00
C CYS A 99 -11.87 -7.68 1.37
N LEU A 100 -11.29 -8.74 1.95
CA LEU A 100 -12.07 -9.95 2.24
C LEU A 100 -13.15 -9.70 3.29
N PRO A 101 -12.88 -9.07 4.45
CA PRO A 101 -13.93 -8.79 5.43
C PRO A 101 -15.01 -7.86 4.87
N PHE A 102 -14.65 -6.90 4.03
CA PHE A 102 -15.62 -6.01 3.37
C PHE A 102 -16.53 -6.76 2.39
N ALA A 103 -15.97 -7.66 1.57
CA ALA A 103 -16.77 -8.51 0.68
C ALA A 103 -17.76 -9.41 1.44
N LEU A 104 -17.35 -9.89 2.62
CA LEU A 104 -18.18 -10.74 3.47
C LEU A 104 -19.34 -10.00 4.17
N GLN A 105 -19.36 -8.67 4.14
CA GLN A 105 -20.50 -7.90 4.65
C GLN A 105 -21.72 -7.99 3.73
N SER A 106 -21.52 -8.18 2.43
CA SER A 106 -22.60 -8.28 1.44
C SER A 106 -22.91 -9.72 1.02
N ALA A 107 -21.94 -10.62 1.13
CA ALA A 107 -22.07 -12.01 0.67
C ALA A 107 -21.26 -12.97 1.54
N SER A 108 -21.88 -14.02 2.06
CA SER A 108 -21.23 -15.04 2.91
C SER A 108 -20.53 -16.15 2.10
N PHE A 109 -19.89 -15.81 0.99
CA PHE A 109 -19.18 -16.75 0.12
C PHE A 109 -17.84 -16.21 -0.35
N CYS A 110 -16.91 -17.11 -0.68
CA CYS A 110 -15.61 -16.76 -1.23
C CYS A 110 -15.76 -15.97 -2.56
N PRO A 111 -15.17 -14.78 -2.71
CA PRO A 111 -15.25 -13.99 -3.94
C PRO A 111 -14.68 -14.68 -5.19
N THR A 112 -13.88 -15.74 -5.02
CA THR A 112 -13.26 -16.46 -6.15
C THR A 112 -14.01 -17.73 -6.54
N CYS A 113 -14.26 -18.65 -5.59
CA CYS A 113 -14.89 -19.94 -5.90
C CYS A 113 -16.34 -20.08 -5.44
N ARG A 114 -16.89 -19.06 -4.76
CA ARG A 114 -18.25 -19.04 -4.21
C ARG A 114 -18.58 -20.13 -3.18
N THR A 115 -17.59 -20.85 -2.67
CA THR A 115 -17.76 -21.70 -1.48
C THR A 115 -18.20 -20.84 -0.29
N ASP A 116 -19.14 -21.32 0.51
CA ASP A 116 -19.57 -20.64 1.74
C ASP A 116 -18.36 -20.29 2.61
N LEU A 117 -18.33 -19.04 3.06
CA LEU A 117 -17.21 -18.47 3.77
C LEU A 117 -17.72 -17.61 4.93
N THR A 118 -17.53 -18.10 6.14
CA THR A 118 -17.85 -17.42 7.40
C THR A 118 -16.60 -16.73 7.98
N PRO A 119 -16.77 -15.75 8.90
CA PRO A 119 -15.64 -15.03 9.49
C PRO A 119 -14.55 -15.89 10.15
N GLY A 120 -14.85 -17.13 10.55
CA GLY A 120 -13.89 -18.06 11.14
C GLY A 120 -13.14 -18.94 10.13
N GLN A 121 -13.45 -18.82 8.83
CA GLN A 121 -12.91 -19.68 7.77
C GLN A 121 -11.82 -18.99 6.92
N TYR A 122 -11.20 -17.96 7.47
CA TYR A 122 -10.00 -17.36 6.91
C TYR A 122 -9.04 -16.93 8.03
N HIS A 123 -7.76 -16.85 7.71
CA HIS A 123 -6.72 -16.47 8.65
C HIS A 123 -5.59 -15.72 7.95
N PRO A 124 -4.83 -14.87 8.67
CA PRO A 124 -3.63 -14.28 8.12
C PRO A 124 -2.59 -15.35 7.80
N ILE A 125 -1.79 -15.08 6.77
CA ILE A 125 -0.60 -15.87 6.42
C ILE A 125 0.61 -14.94 6.28
N TYR A 126 1.79 -15.49 6.57
CA TYR A 126 3.07 -14.79 6.51
C TYR A 126 3.97 -15.56 5.55
N ILE A 127 4.41 -14.90 4.49
CA ILE A 127 5.24 -15.44 3.41
C ILE A 127 6.38 -14.47 3.10
#